data_AF-A0A9X2NLH9-F1
#
_entry.id   AF-A0A9X2NLH9-F1
#
_cell.length_a   1.000
_cell.length_b   1.000
_cell.length_c   1.000
_cell.angle_alpha   90.00
_cell.angle_beta   90.00
_cell.angle_gamma   90.00
#
_symmetry.space_group_name_H-M   'P 1'
#
loop_
_entity.id
_entity.type
_entity.pdbx_description
1 polymer ?
#
loop_
_entity_poly.entity_id
_entity_poly.type
_entity_poly.pdbx_seq_one_letter_code
_entity_poly.pdbx_strand_id
1 'polypeptide(L)'
;MTGIALSDLPVSRQVDVLAALAAVETADQPVPPEGFRGLLDPALRATLDRCLRAQGRVLLKVGDGFLSGYEDEIGRQLAAEGAGVLPPDDRAVLALVLLHCVAIPRAAGRLRSDSWLDAEPVRKQDLVLSQVPESRVRGAVQRLRNAGILRYGARRSILPGPQFARLTPRVSAQLWENLILLAQPDGVMGDVIRRRRIARDEHAKQEKP
;
A
#
# COMPACT_ATOMS: atom_id res chain seq x y z
N MET A 1 -14.49 -8.88 17.04
CA MET A 1 -15.40 -9.40 15.99
C MET A 1 -15.43 -10.92 16.06
N THR A 2 -16.60 -11.49 16.32
CA THR A 2 -16.85 -12.93 16.55
C THR A 2 -17.22 -13.64 15.23
N GLY A 3 -16.24 -14.08 14.45
CA GLY A 3 -16.52 -15.06 13.38
C GLY A 3 -16.73 -16.47 13.96
N ILE A 4 -17.08 -17.46 13.13
CA ILE A 4 -17.11 -18.90 13.49
C ILE A 4 -15.86 -19.58 12.95
N ALA A 5 -15.04 -20.28 13.75
CA ALA A 5 -13.73 -20.76 13.28
C ALA A 5 -13.87 -21.54 11.96
N LEU A 6 -12.86 -21.48 11.09
CA LEU A 6 -12.96 -22.11 9.76
C LEU A 6 -13.32 -23.60 9.88
N SER A 7 -12.73 -24.30 10.85
CA SER A 7 -13.01 -25.70 11.18
C SER A 7 -14.46 -25.99 11.54
N ASP A 8 -15.17 -25.00 12.09
CA ASP A 8 -16.52 -25.16 12.62
C ASP A 8 -17.58 -24.89 11.55
N LEU A 9 -17.16 -24.42 10.36
CA LEU A 9 -18.04 -24.25 9.21
C LEU A 9 -18.27 -25.59 8.49
N PRO A 10 -19.46 -25.79 7.88
CA PRO A 10 -19.65 -26.85 6.90
C PRO A 10 -18.61 -26.77 5.77
N VAL A 11 -18.17 -27.92 5.25
CA VAL A 11 -17.10 -28.02 4.25
C VAL A 11 -17.31 -27.09 3.04
N SER A 12 -18.54 -26.99 2.52
CA SER A 12 -18.85 -26.08 1.40
C SER A 12 -18.57 -24.62 1.74
N ARG A 13 -18.88 -24.18 2.96
CA ARG A 13 -18.60 -22.81 3.43
C ARG A 13 -17.11 -22.60 3.71
N GLN A 14 -16.38 -23.65 4.10
CA GLN A 14 -14.92 -23.57 4.22
C GLN A 14 -14.30 -23.30 2.85
N VAL A 15 -14.75 -24.01 1.81
CA VAL A 15 -14.30 -23.80 0.42
C VAL A 15 -14.59 -22.36 -0.03
N ASP A 16 -15.78 -21.83 0.26
CA ASP A 16 -16.13 -20.44 -0.07
C ASP A 16 -15.18 -19.41 0.58
N VAL A 17 -14.79 -19.63 1.84
CA VAL A 17 -13.83 -18.77 2.55
C VAL A 17 -12.42 -18.92 1.99
N LEU A 18 -11.96 -20.15 1.72
CA LEU A 18 -10.62 -20.41 1.19
C LEU A 18 -10.47 -19.89 -0.25
N ALA A 19 -11.50 -19.98 -1.07
CA ALA A 19 -11.51 -19.40 -2.41
C ALA A 19 -11.39 -17.87 -2.36
N ALA A 20 -12.14 -17.22 -1.47
CA ALA A 20 -12.04 -15.78 -1.25
C ALA A 20 -10.66 -15.37 -0.71
N LEU A 21 -10.10 -16.15 0.24
CA LEU A 21 -8.76 -15.95 0.78
C LEU A 21 -7.71 -15.96 -0.32
N ALA A 22 -7.68 -17.04 -1.12
CA ALA A 22 -6.74 -17.16 -2.23
C ALA A 22 -6.89 -16.00 -3.23
N ALA A 23 -8.11 -15.58 -3.54
CA ALA A 23 -8.36 -14.49 -4.47
C ALA A 23 -7.81 -13.15 -3.96
N VAL A 24 -8.10 -12.75 -2.72
CA VAL A 24 -7.64 -11.44 -2.20
C VAL A 24 -6.15 -11.40 -1.93
N GLU A 25 -5.51 -12.56 -1.70
CA GLU A 25 -4.07 -12.65 -1.54
C GLU A 25 -3.32 -12.59 -2.87
N THR A 26 -3.86 -13.19 -3.94
CA THR A 26 -3.15 -13.31 -5.22
C THR A 26 -3.49 -12.23 -6.25
N ALA A 27 -4.65 -11.57 -6.15
CA ALA A 27 -5.09 -10.61 -7.16
C ALA A 27 -4.26 -9.31 -7.17
N ASP A 28 -3.89 -8.83 -8.36
CA ASP A 28 -3.27 -7.51 -8.51
C ASP A 28 -4.30 -6.37 -8.46
N GLN A 29 -5.58 -6.66 -8.66
CA GLN A 29 -6.68 -5.68 -8.67
C GLN A 29 -7.73 -6.06 -7.62
N PRO A 30 -8.48 -5.08 -7.08
CA PRO A 30 -9.54 -5.35 -6.13
C PRO A 30 -10.51 -6.41 -6.62
N VAL A 31 -10.67 -7.46 -5.82
CA VAL A 31 -11.54 -8.60 -6.12
C VAL A 31 -12.99 -8.16 -5.92
N PRO A 32 -13.85 -8.24 -6.97
CA PRO A 32 -15.26 -7.92 -6.83
C PRO A 32 -15.94 -8.96 -5.93
N PRO A 33 -16.80 -8.55 -4.97
CA PRO A 33 -17.46 -9.50 -4.08
C PRO A 33 -18.37 -10.47 -4.83
N GLU A 34 -19.00 -10.05 -5.93
CA GLU A 34 -20.01 -10.83 -6.68
C GLU A 34 -19.53 -12.22 -7.11
N GLY A 35 -18.21 -12.38 -7.33
CA GLY A 35 -17.61 -13.67 -7.71
C GLY A 35 -17.28 -14.60 -6.55
N PHE A 36 -17.37 -14.14 -5.29
CA PHE A 36 -16.90 -14.88 -4.12
C PHE A 36 -17.88 -14.76 -2.95
N ARG A 37 -18.54 -15.87 -2.61
CA ARG A 37 -19.47 -15.91 -1.47
C ARG A 37 -18.79 -15.53 -0.15
N GLY A 38 -17.52 -15.90 0.03
CA GLY A 38 -16.71 -15.50 1.19
C GLY A 38 -16.50 -13.98 1.32
N LEU A 39 -16.66 -13.22 0.24
CA LEU A 39 -16.64 -11.75 0.26
C LEU A 39 -18.05 -11.14 0.37
N LEU A 40 -19.08 -11.76 -0.21
CA LEU A 40 -20.45 -11.27 -0.16
C LEU A 40 -21.08 -11.41 1.23
N ASP A 41 -21.05 -12.63 1.78
CA ASP A 41 -21.71 -12.98 3.04
C ASP A 41 -20.94 -12.38 4.23
N PRO A 42 -21.55 -11.50 5.05
CA PRO A 42 -20.86 -10.88 6.19
C PRO A 42 -20.29 -11.87 7.21
N ALA A 43 -20.94 -13.01 7.44
CA ALA A 43 -20.48 -14.02 8.39
C ALA A 43 -19.27 -14.81 7.85
N LEU A 44 -19.28 -15.14 6.55
CA LEU A 44 -18.11 -15.74 5.91
C LEU A 44 -16.97 -14.74 5.79
N ARG A 45 -17.26 -13.47 5.49
CA ARG A 45 -16.27 -12.39 5.44
C ARG A 45 -15.61 -12.14 6.79
N ALA A 46 -16.36 -12.21 7.90
CA ALA A 46 -15.78 -12.16 9.25
C ALA A 46 -14.87 -13.37 9.55
N THR A 47 -15.16 -14.53 8.96
CA THR A 47 -14.31 -15.72 9.07
C THR A 47 -13.03 -15.58 8.24
N LEU A 48 -13.15 -15.10 7.00
CA LEU A 48 -12.02 -14.73 6.13
C LEU A 48 -11.10 -13.72 6.81
N ASP A 49 -11.65 -12.64 7.37
CA ASP A 49 -10.92 -11.58 8.06
C ASP A 49 -10.07 -12.14 9.22
N ARG A 50 -10.58 -13.11 9.99
CA ARG A 50 -9.74 -13.78 11.00
C ARG A 50 -8.69 -14.72 10.41
N CYS A 51 -9.00 -15.42 9.32
CA CYS A 51 -8.00 -16.27 8.65
C CYS A 51 -6.82 -15.42 8.18
N LEU A 52 -7.10 -14.23 7.64
CA LEU A 52 -6.09 -13.23 7.27
C LEU A 52 -5.32 -12.75 8.52
N ARG A 53 -6.01 -12.35 9.59
CA ARG A 53 -5.33 -11.89 10.81
C ARG A 53 -4.42 -12.92 11.45
N ALA A 54 -4.80 -14.20 11.41
CA ALA A 54 -3.96 -15.29 11.88
C ALA A 54 -2.62 -15.40 11.12
N GLN A 55 -2.52 -14.80 9.94
CA GLN A 55 -1.32 -14.72 9.10
C GLN A 55 -0.69 -13.31 9.08
N GLY A 56 -1.12 -12.43 9.98
CA GLY A 56 -0.67 -11.03 10.01
C GLY A 56 -1.14 -10.20 8.80
N ARG A 57 -2.26 -10.61 8.19
CA ARG A 57 -2.90 -9.91 7.07
C ARG A 57 -4.18 -9.23 7.53
N VAL A 58 -4.58 -8.19 6.80
CA VAL A 58 -5.86 -7.51 6.98
C VAL A 58 -6.65 -7.50 5.68
N LEU A 59 -7.97 -7.68 5.77
CA LEU A 59 -8.87 -7.48 4.62
C LEU A 59 -9.11 -5.98 4.40
N LEU A 60 -8.82 -5.50 3.19
CA LEU A 60 -8.95 -4.11 2.79
C LEU A 60 -10.11 -3.96 1.79
N LYS A 61 -10.99 -3.00 2.04
CA LYS A 61 -11.96 -2.52 1.05
C LYS A 61 -11.27 -1.51 0.15
N VAL A 62 -11.23 -1.76 -1.16
CA VAL A 62 -10.59 -0.88 -2.14
C VAL A 62 -11.58 -0.59 -3.26
N GLY A 63 -12.14 0.63 -3.27
CA GLY A 63 -13.28 0.95 -4.11
C GLY A 63 -14.43 -0.04 -3.85
N ASP A 64 -14.94 -0.65 -4.92
CA ASP A 64 -16.02 -1.65 -4.85
C ASP A 64 -15.54 -3.09 -4.63
N GLY A 65 -14.23 -3.33 -4.64
CA GLY A 65 -13.63 -4.66 -4.39
C GLY A 65 -12.91 -4.80 -3.04
N PHE A 66 -12.20 -5.92 -2.92
CA PHE A 66 -11.38 -6.28 -1.75
C PHE A 66 -9.98 -6.77 -2.14
N LEU A 67 -8.99 -6.48 -1.29
CA LEU A 67 -7.64 -7.05 -1.33
C LEU A 67 -7.19 -7.40 0.09
N SER A 68 -6.12 -8.17 0.23
CA SER A 68 -5.41 -8.25 1.51
C SER A 68 -4.21 -7.31 1.55
N GLY A 69 -3.89 -6.82 2.75
CA GLY A 69 -2.66 -6.10 3.06
C GLY A 69 -1.99 -6.66 4.30
N TYR A 70 -0.81 -6.15 4.64
CA TYR A 70 -0.18 -6.45 5.93
C TYR A 70 -0.85 -5.67 7.06
N GLU A 71 -1.02 -6.30 8.22
CA GLU A 71 -1.32 -5.55 9.44
C GLU A 71 -0.18 -4.57 9.76
N ASP A 72 -0.52 -3.41 10.31
CA ASP A 72 0.45 -2.32 10.52
C ASP A 72 1.63 -2.73 11.42
N GLU A 73 1.40 -3.52 12.45
CA GLU A 73 2.47 -4.02 13.34
C GLU A 73 3.36 -5.03 12.63
N ILE A 74 2.75 -5.97 11.91
CA ILE A 74 3.48 -7.02 11.17
C ILE A 74 4.31 -6.40 10.06
N GLY A 75 3.75 -5.44 9.32
CA GLY A 75 4.50 -4.68 8.31
C GLY A 75 5.69 -3.94 8.91
N ARG A 76 5.54 -3.33 10.10
CA ARG A 76 6.66 -2.68 10.81
C ARG A 76 7.71 -3.67 11.29
N GLN A 77 7.31 -4.80 11.82
CA GLN A 77 8.23 -5.84 12.27
C GLN A 77 9.06 -6.39 11.09
N LEU A 78 8.39 -6.74 9.98
CA LEU A 78 9.06 -7.21 8.77
C LEU A 78 10.05 -6.18 8.23
N ALA A 79 9.67 -4.90 8.22
CA ALA A 79 10.58 -3.83 7.81
C ALA A 79 11.79 -3.68 8.76
N ALA A 80 11.60 -3.86 10.07
CA ALA A 80 12.69 -3.84 11.05
C ALA A 80 13.66 -5.01 10.86
N GLU A 81 13.16 -6.16 10.40
CA GLU A 81 13.94 -7.34 10.02
C GLU A 81 14.58 -7.20 8.62
N GLY A 82 14.35 -6.09 7.91
CA GLY A 82 14.88 -5.81 6.58
C GLY A 82 14.05 -6.40 5.44
N ALA A 83 12.96 -7.12 5.72
CA ALA A 83 12.07 -7.68 4.71
C ALA A 83 11.28 -6.57 4.01
N GLY A 84 11.33 -6.56 2.67
CA GLY A 84 10.63 -5.57 1.85
C GLY A 84 11.19 -4.15 1.93
N VAL A 85 12.36 -3.94 2.58
CA VAL A 85 13.01 -2.64 2.65
C VAL A 85 13.68 -2.33 1.32
N LEU A 86 13.23 -1.27 0.65
CA LEU A 86 13.81 -0.82 -0.60
C LEU A 86 15.22 -0.24 -0.39
N PRO A 87 16.19 -0.55 -1.28
CA PRO A 87 17.49 0.12 -1.29
C PRO A 87 17.39 1.64 -1.47
N PRO A 88 18.40 2.43 -1.05
CA PRO A 88 18.36 3.89 -1.16
C PRO A 88 18.01 4.42 -2.55
N ASP A 89 18.62 3.87 -3.60
CA ASP A 89 18.36 4.27 -4.99
C ASP A 89 16.89 4.00 -5.39
N ASP A 90 16.35 2.85 -4.99
CA ASP A 90 14.97 2.46 -5.30
C ASP A 90 13.98 3.35 -4.56
N ARG A 91 14.28 3.71 -3.29
CA ARG A 91 13.47 4.67 -2.52
C ARG A 91 13.49 6.06 -3.14
N ALA A 92 14.66 6.54 -3.57
CA ALA A 92 14.79 7.85 -4.20
C ALA A 92 13.98 7.91 -5.51
N VAL A 93 14.08 6.89 -6.35
CA VAL A 93 13.32 6.80 -7.60
C VAL A 93 11.83 6.67 -7.34
N LEU A 94 11.42 5.85 -6.37
CA LEU A 94 10.01 5.74 -5.98
C LEU A 94 9.45 7.08 -5.50
N ALA A 95 10.21 7.81 -4.68
CA ALA A 95 9.81 9.13 -4.20
C ALA A 95 9.62 10.13 -5.35
N LEU A 96 10.55 10.17 -6.31
CA LEU A 96 10.40 11.00 -7.52
C LEU A 96 9.15 10.63 -8.31
N VAL A 97 8.90 9.33 -8.52
CA VAL A 97 7.69 8.87 -9.21
C VAL A 97 6.44 9.33 -8.48
N LEU A 98 6.35 9.15 -7.16
CA LEU A 98 5.17 9.56 -6.38
C LEU A 98 4.98 11.08 -6.35
N LEU A 99 6.06 11.86 -6.35
CA LEU A 99 5.99 13.31 -6.47
C LEU A 99 5.34 13.74 -7.78
N HIS A 100 5.82 13.20 -8.90
CA HIS A 100 5.33 13.56 -10.23
C HIS A 100 3.95 12.99 -10.54
N CYS A 101 3.68 11.76 -10.11
CA CYS A 101 2.45 11.06 -10.42
C CYS A 101 1.28 11.45 -9.52
N VAL A 102 1.54 11.80 -8.25
CA VAL A 102 0.50 11.95 -7.23
C VAL A 102 0.59 13.29 -6.53
N ALA A 103 1.72 13.63 -5.90
CA ALA A 103 1.80 14.79 -5.02
C ALA A 103 1.60 16.12 -5.77
N ILE A 104 2.36 16.35 -6.86
CA ILE A 104 2.26 17.56 -7.68
C ILE A 104 0.87 17.68 -8.32
N PRO A 105 0.33 16.64 -9.00
CA PRO A 105 -1.01 16.71 -9.59
C PRO A 105 -2.12 16.96 -8.56
N ARG A 106 -2.06 16.32 -7.38
CA ARG A 106 -3.05 16.52 -6.31
C ARG A 106 -2.97 17.93 -5.73
N ALA A 107 -1.77 18.46 -5.49
CA ALA A 107 -1.58 19.83 -5.03
C ALA A 107 -2.08 20.87 -6.06
N ALA A 108 -2.00 20.55 -7.35
CA ALA A 108 -2.54 21.37 -8.44
C ALA A 108 -4.04 21.16 -8.69
N GLY A 109 -4.73 20.34 -7.87
CA GLY A 109 -6.17 20.08 -8.00
C GLY A 109 -6.58 19.23 -9.21
N ARG A 110 -5.61 18.57 -9.88
CA ARG A 110 -5.87 17.74 -11.08
C ARG A 110 -6.30 16.31 -10.73
N LEU A 111 -5.87 15.81 -9.58
CA LEU A 111 -6.33 14.55 -9.02
C LEU A 111 -7.28 14.83 -7.85
N ARG A 112 -8.42 14.13 -7.83
CA ARG A 112 -9.45 14.28 -6.78
C ARG A 112 -9.58 13.06 -5.89
N SER A 113 -9.07 11.91 -6.32
CA SER A 113 -9.09 10.71 -5.50
C SER A 113 -7.94 10.69 -4.50
N ASP A 114 -8.20 10.12 -3.32
CA ASP A 114 -7.16 9.76 -2.35
C ASP A 114 -6.43 8.46 -2.72
N SER A 115 -6.93 7.72 -3.70
CA SER A 115 -6.26 6.52 -4.23
C SER A 115 -4.91 6.86 -4.83
N TRP A 116 -3.90 6.08 -4.49
CA TRP A 116 -2.57 6.13 -5.13
C TRP A 116 -2.58 5.62 -6.57
N LEU A 117 -3.61 4.86 -6.97
CA LEU A 117 -3.72 4.33 -8.34
C LEU A 117 -4.34 5.33 -9.31
N ASP A 118 -5.03 6.36 -8.80
CA ASP A 118 -5.44 7.55 -9.54
C ASP A 118 -4.24 8.50 -9.59
N ALA A 119 -3.56 8.54 -10.74
CA ALA A 119 -2.25 9.15 -10.86
C ALA A 119 -2.00 9.63 -12.30
N GLU A 120 -1.27 10.73 -12.44
CA GLU A 120 -0.78 11.18 -13.75
C GLU A 120 0.47 10.40 -14.16
N PRO A 121 0.57 9.96 -15.43
CA PRO A 121 1.73 9.21 -15.91
C PRO A 121 2.99 10.10 -15.98
N VAL A 122 4.12 9.61 -15.44
CA VAL A 122 5.44 10.27 -15.60
C VAL A 122 6.29 9.52 -16.63
N ARG A 123 7.10 10.21 -17.43
CA ARG A 123 8.05 9.56 -18.34
C ARG A 123 9.41 9.42 -17.67
N LYS A 124 10.17 8.40 -18.10
CA LYS A 124 11.54 8.19 -17.60
C LYS A 124 12.41 9.43 -17.79
N GLN A 125 12.28 10.13 -18.91
CA GLN A 125 13.05 11.36 -19.20
C GLN A 125 12.85 12.43 -18.12
N ASP A 126 11.65 12.53 -17.55
CA ASP A 126 11.33 13.53 -16.53
C ASP A 126 12.02 13.18 -15.20
N LEU A 127 12.20 11.88 -14.91
CA LEU A 127 12.92 11.41 -13.72
C LEU A 127 14.44 11.62 -13.81
N VAL A 128 15.00 11.63 -15.02
CA VAL A 128 16.44 11.81 -15.27
C VAL A 128 16.88 13.27 -15.11
N LEU A 129 15.93 14.21 -15.04
CA LEU A 129 16.20 15.60 -14.66
C LEU A 129 16.53 15.76 -13.16
N SER A 130 16.46 14.68 -12.38
CA SER A 130 16.86 14.66 -10.97
C SER A 130 18.37 14.48 -10.79
N GLN A 131 18.82 14.55 -9.53
CA GLN A 131 20.20 14.24 -9.14
C GLN A 131 20.51 12.73 -9.17
N VAL A 132 19.54 11.87 -9.49
CA VAL A 132 19.74 10.42 -9.54
C VAL A 132 20.31 10.04 -10.92
N PRO A 133 21.48 9.35 -10.99
CA PRO A 133 22.06 8.96 -12.26
C PRO A 133 21.12 8.10 -13.12
N GLU A 134 21.09 8.30 -14.44
CA GLU A 134 20.16 7.61 -15.33
C GLU A 134 20.24 6.07 -15.19
N SER A 135 21.45 5.52 -15.06
CA SER A 135 21.66 4.08 -14.89
C SER A 135 20.95 3.54 -13.63
N ARG A 136 20.95 4.32 -12.54
CA ARG A 136 20.24 4.01 -11.29
C ARG A 136 18.73 4.12 -11.48
N VAL A 137 18.24 5.17 -12.14
CA VAL A 137 16.81 5.32 -12.48
C VAL A 137 16.31 4.11 -13.26
N ARG A 138 17.05 3.69 -14.30
CA ARG A 138 16.67 2.56 -15.15
C ARG A 138 16.59 1.25 -14.35
N GLY A 139 17.61 0.97 -13.54
CA GLY A 139 17.66 -0.24 -12.72
C GLY A 139 16.55 -0.27 -11.66
N ALA A 140 16.33 0.85 -10.97
CA ALA A 140 15.30 0.99 -9.95
C ALA A 140 13.89 0.83 -10.53
N VAL A 141 13.57 1.49 -11.65
CA VAL A 141 12.25 1.34 -12.30
C VAL A 141 11.99 -0.12 -12.66
N GLN A 142 12.97 -0.85 -13.17
CA GLN A 142 12.80 -2.26 -13.49
C GLN A 142 12.55 -3.10 -12.23
N ARG A 143 13.34 -2.91 -11.16
CA ARG A 143 13.17 -3.64 -9.89
C ARG A 143 11.82 -3.36 -9.22
N LEU A 144 11.45 -2.09 -9.13
CA LEU A 144 10.18 -1.66 -8.55
C LEU A 144 8.98 -2.18 -9.36
N ARG A 145 9.10 -2.29 -10.69
CA ARG A 145 8.09 -2.93 -11.52
C ARG A 145 7.99 -4.43 -11.29
N ASN A 146 9.12 -5.12 -11.20
CA ASN A 146 9.14 -6.55 -10.89
C ASN A 146 8.50 -6.86 -9.52
N ALA A 147 8.60 -5.92 -8.57
CA ALA A 147 7.96 -6.00 -7.27
C ALA A 147 6.47 -5.57 -7.27
N GLY A 148 5.90 -5.15 -8.41
CA GLY A 148 4.53 -4.64 -8.50
C GLY A 148 4.32 -3.28 -7.81
N ILE A 149 5.39 -2.62 -7.37
CA ILE A 149 5.33 -1.28 -6.75
C ILE A 149 5.11 -0.23 -7.83
N LEU A 150 5.65 -0.42 -9.03
CA LEU A 150 5.37 0.42 -10.20
C LEU A 150 4.73 -0.40 -11.31
N ARG A 151 4.04 0.27 -12.22
CA ARG A 151 3.52 -0.32 -13.46
C ARG A 151 3.85 0.57 -14.65
N TYR A 152 3.73 0.01 -15.86
CA TYR A 152 3.71 0.82 -17.07
C TYR A 152 2.28 1.15 -17.47
N GLY A 153 2.08 2.40 -17.92
CA GLY A 153 0.89 2.84 -18.64
C GLY A 153 1.16 2.92 -20.15
N ALA A 154 0.34 3.71 -20.84
CA ALA A 154 0.48 3.96 -22.27
C ALA A 154 1.87 4.53 -22.61
N ARG A 155 2.45 4.09 -23.74
CA ARG A 155 3.77 4.53 -24.22
C ARG A 155 4.90 4.36 -23.17
N ARG A 156 4.80 3.32 -22.32
CA ARG A 156 5.75 3.02 -21.24
C ARG A 156 5.94 4.17 -20.24
N SER A 157 4.90 4.99 -20.06
CA SER A 157 4.85 5.89 -18.91
C SER A 157 4.84 5.09 -17.62
N ILE A 158 5.35 5.67 -16.55
CA ILE A 158 5.48 5.06 -15.24
C ILE A 158 4.32 5.54 -14.38
N LEU A 159 3.72 4.61 -13.65
CA LEU A 159 2.62 4.85 -12.71
C LEU A 159 2.85 4.03 -11.43
N PRO A 160 2.25 4.42 -10.30
CA PRO A 160 2.15 3.57 -9.12
C PRO A 160 1.56 2.21 -9.47
N GLY A 161 2.07 1.14 -8.88
CA GLY A 161 1.68 -0.24 -9.16
C GLY A 161 0.61 -0.77 -8.19
N PRO A 162 0.13 -2.02 -8.41
CA PRO A 162 -0.93 -2.63 -7.60
C PRO A 162 -0.63 -2.72 -6.10
N GLN A 163 0.64 -2.78 -5.69
CA GLN A 163 0.99 -2.85 -4.26
C GLN A 163 0.47 -1.65 -3.44
N PHE A 164 0.25 -0.49 -4.09
CA PHE A 164 -0.32 0.68 -3.42
C PHE A 164 -1.78 0.50 -2.98
N ALA A 165 -2.54 -0.37 -3.63
CA ALA A 165 -3.90 -0.70 -3.21
C ALA A 165 -3.94 -1.60 -1.97
N ARG A 166 -2.79 -2.17 -1.57
CA ARG A 166 -2.65 -3.05 -0.40
C ARG A 166 -2.16 -2.32 0.84
N LEU A 167 -1.98 -1.00 0.76
CA LEU A 167 -1.64 -0.19 1.91
C LEU A 167 -2.85 -0.04 2.82
N THR A 168 -2.66 -0.21 4.12
CA THR A 168 -3.65 0.20 5.12
C THR A 168 -3.80 1.73 5.09
N PRO A 169 -4.92 2.28 5.59
CA PRO A 169 -5.08 3.72 5.71
C PRO A 169 -3.96 4.40 6.50
N ARG A 170 -3.44 3.74 7.56
CA ARG A 170 -2.34 4.25 8.38
C ARG A 170 -1.04 4.33 7.59
N VAL A 171 -0.64 3.26 6.90
CA VAL A 171 0.59 3.24 6.09
C VAL A 171 0.48 4.21 4.92
N SER A 172 -0.68 4.28 4.28
CA SER A 172 -0.99 5.26 3.23
C SER A 172 -0.80 6.70 3.72
N ALA A 173 -1.35 7.04 4.89
CA ALA A 173 -1.19 8.37 5.50
C ALA A 173 0.28 8.67 5.85
N GLN A 174 1.01 7.70 6.40
CA GLN A 174 2.43 7.85 6.70
C GLN A 174 3.27 8.09 5.43
N LEU A 175 2.95 7.40 4.34
CA LEU A 175 3.60 7.63 3.05
C LEU A 175 3.31 9.02 2.51
N TRP A 176 2.08 9.51 2.63
CA TRP A 176 1.73 10.88 2.26
C TRP A 176 2.49 11.92 3.10
N GLU A 177 2.58 11.73 4.42
CA GLU A 177 3.40 12.58 5.29
C GLU A 177 4.87 12.62 4.85
N ASN A 178 5.43 11.48 4.43
CA ASN A 178 6.81 11.43 3.90
C ASN A 178 6.97 12.26 2.62
N LEU A 179 5.97 12.30 1.75
CA LEU A 179 6.00 13.16 0.56
C LEU A 179 5.91 14.65 0.91
N ILE A 180 5.13 15.01 1.93
CA ILE A 180 5.09 16.38 2.44
C ILE A 180 6.47 16.79 2.97
N LEU A 181 7.08 15.95 3.81
CA LEU A 181 8.42 16.19 4.36
C LEU A 181 9.49 16.27 3.27
N LEU A 182 9.33 15.54 2.17
CA LEU A 182 10.23 15.61 1.02
C LEU A 182 10.08 16.92 0.24
N ALA A 183 8.84 17.37 0.02
CA ALA A 183 8.55 18.56 -0.79
C ALA A 183 8.79 19.88 -0.04
N GLN A 184 8.53 19.91 1.27
CA GLN A 184 8.73 21.08 2.13
C GLN A 184 9.30 20.64 3.49
N PRO A 185 10.60 20.28 3.56
CA PRO A 185 11.21 19.78 4.79
C PRO A 185 11.12 20.77 5.95
N ASP A 186 11.25 22.07 5.68
CA ASP A 186 11.24 23.14 6.70
C ASP A 186 9.91 23.92 6.72
N GLY A 187 8.86 23.37 6.10
CA GLY A 187 7.53 23.98 6.10
C GLY A 187 6.79 23.76 7.42
N VAL A 188 5.83 24.65 7.72
CA VAL A 188 4.97 24.57 8.91
C VAL A 188 4.30 23.20 9.06
N MET A 189 3.82 22.63 7.95
CA MET A 189 3.21 21.30 7.97
C MET A 189 4.24 20.20 8.30
N GLY A 190 5.49 20.35 7.84
CA GLY A 190 6.58 19.43 8.17
C GLY A 190 6.87 19.41 9.67
N ASP A 191 6.87 20.58 10.33
CA ASP A 191 7.02 20.68 11.78
C ASP A 191 5.89 20.00 12.53
N VAL A 192 4.64 20.21 12.08
CA VAL A 192 3.46 19.54 12.66
C VAL A 192 3.58 18.02 12.54
N ILE A 193 4.00 17.50 11.39
CA ILE A 193 4.20 16.06 11.16
C ILE A 193 5.27 15.52 12.12
N ARG A 194 6.43 16.18 12.21
CA ARG A 194 7.52 15.76 13.11
C ARG A 194 7.06 15.69 14.57
N ARG A 195 6.36 16.72 15.06
CA ARG A 195 5.81 16.73 16.44
C ARG A 195 4.82 15.60 16.67
N ARG A 196 3.91 15.33 15.73
CA ARG A 196 2.97 14.21 15.83
C ARG A 196 3.68 12.86 15.87
N ARG A 197 4.75 12.68 15.11
CA ARG A 197 5.55 11.44 15.12
C ARG A 197 6.24 11.22 16.46
N ILE A 198 6.87 12.25 17.03
CA ILE A 198 7.47 12.20 18.36
C ILE A 198 6.43 11.76 19.41
N ALA A 199 5.26 12.41 19.43
CA ALA A 199 4.20 12.05 20.37
C ALA A 199 3.69 10.61 20.20
N ARG A 200 3.58 10.11 18.96
CA ARG A 200 3.21 8.70 18.67
C ARG A 200 4.29 7.73 19.16
N ASP A 201 5.56 8.05 18.95
CA ASP A 201 6.68 7.22 19.36
C ASP A 201 6.82 7.17 20.89
N GLU A 202 6.52 8.27 21.58
CA GLU A 202 6.47 8.33 23.05
C GLU A 202 5.33 7.47 23.61
N HIS A 203 4.12 7.55 23.03
CA HIS A 203 3.00 6.72 23.43
C HIS A 203 3.29 5.21 23.24
N ALA A 204 3.85 4.85 22.09
CA ALA A 204 4.20 3.46 21.79
C ALA A 204 5.30 2.89 22.73
N LYS A 205 6.16 3.75 23.29
CA LYS A 205 7.15 3.36 24.31
C LYS A 205 6.51 3.15 25.68
N GLN A 206 5.47 3.89 26.01
CA GLN A 206 4.75 3.78 27.29
C GLN A 206 3.84 2.54 27.34
N GLU A 207 3.37 2.05 26.18
CA GLU A 207 2.52 0.85 26.07
C GLU A 207 3.31 -0.47 26.00
N LYS A 208 4.66 -0.42 25.93
CA LYS A 208 5.51 -1.62 26.02
C LYS A 208 5.91 -1.87 27.49
N PRO A 209 5.43 -2.97 28.14
CA PRO A 209 5.86 -3.34 29.49
C PRO A 209 7.33 -3.77 29.54
#